data_AF-A0A917PJK1-F1
#
_entry.id   AF-A0A917PJK1-F1
#
_cell.length_a   1.000
_cell.length_b   1.000
_cell.length_c   1.000
_cell.angle_alpha   90.00
_cell.angle_beta   90.00
_cell.angle_gamma   90.00
#
_symmetry.space_group_name_H-M   'P 1'
#
loop_
_entity.id
_entity.type
_entity.pdbx_description
1 polymer ?
#
loop_
_entity_poly.entity_id
_entity_poly.type
_entity_poly.pdbx_seq_one_letter_code
_entity_poly.pdbx_strand_id
1 'polypeptide(L)'
;MTHPPGDPWNPPPLPDDRPADRPADHVAGGAPVTWTAPAPDPEVLRARLTRSTSLLGRGLNVLAALTMVGGAVSALSLTFGGRAALALLPAAAQDRAGTATALLSVAGLLTLALTGVYASVIRWARELLTRLGEWVHAPDAQPPDAQTPAPDAPRMERLRRTLAGWLVFSQWGNALGVLLSPLLIPFTTRLTERLLDASDPALTDGLVTGPGLIAYQTVSGVVSGIPVAVITWLILGTVLRFMNVAVQRARGMQGPPLARTAQLAGQWFLLSMILLGFLALNLLIVLALVLFLTIALNSGAMSDSLSFLTPQVRAALVWLPGVLLGLCLYGLGVYLLLFLLLMWSRTYASSLAALLDARPVPAPQAESDRPATLNGP
;
A
#
# COMPACT_ATOMS: atom_id res chain seq x y z
N MET A 1 46.45 32.92 44.88
CA MET A 1 45.91 31.54 44.82
C MET A 1 44.40 31.67 44.82
N THR A 2 43.82 31.62 43.63
CA THR A 2 42.42 31.95 43.35
C THR A 2 41.69 30.66 42.99
N HIS A 3 40.64 30.33 43.74
CA HIS A 3 39.75 29.19 43.50
C HIS A 3 38.99 29.34 42.17
N PRO A 4 38.73 28.24 41.43
CA PRO A 4 37.93 28.28 40.21
C PRO A 4 36.43 28.42 40.52
N PRO A 5 35.65 29.05 39.61
CA PRO A 5 34.21 29.25 39.76
C PRO A 5 33.44 27.94 39.53
N GLY A 6 32.42 27.74 40.35
CA GLY A 6 31.56 26.55 40.38
C GLY A 6 30.65 26.40 39.15
N ASP A 7 30.30 25.14 38.92
CA ASP A 7 29.54 24.60 37.80
C ASP A 7 28.09 25.14 37.77
N PRO A 8 27.63 25.83 36.71
CA PRO A 8 26.30 26.47 36.65
C PRO A 8 25.13 25.49 36.48
N TRP A 9 25.38 24.19 36.43
CA TRP A 9 24.37 23.16 36.12
C TRP A 9 23.87 22.36 37.32
N ASN A 10 24.29 22.71 38.54
CA ASN A 10 23.80 22.04 39.74
C ASN A 10 22.78 22.96 40.45
N PRO A 11 21.46 22.80 40.22
CA PRO A 11 20.47 23.56 40.97
C PRO A 11 20.60 23.23 42.46
N PRO A 12 20.49 24.22 43.35
CA PRO A 12 20.54 23.98 44.79
C PRO A 12 19.43 23.00 45.19
N PRO A 13 19.67 22.12 46.18
CA PRO A 13 18.64 21.24 46.69
C PRO A 13 17.44 22.08 47.16
N LEU A 14 16.27 21.77 46.62
CA LEU A 14 15.01 22.39 47.03
C LEU A 14 14.82 22.19 48.54
N PRO A 15 14.37 23.22 49.28
CA PRO A 15 14.00 23.07 50.69
C PRO A 15 12.88 22.05 50.82
N ASP A 16 13.08 21.09 51.71
CA ASP A 16 12.16 19.99 52.03
C ASP A 16 11.01 20.57 52.87
N ASP A 17 10.10 21.32 52.22
CA ASP A 17 8.83 21.78 52.79
C ASP A 17 7.85 20.60 52.89
N ARG A 18 8.18 19.64 53.76
CA ARG A 18 7.21 18.64 54.21
C ARG A 18 6.35 19.29 55.31
N PRO A 19 5.05 19.48 55.09
CA PRO A 19 4.15 19.76 56.20
C PRO A 19 4.18 18.55 57.13
N ALA A 20 4.74 18.75 58.33
CA ALA A 20 4.47 17.89 59.46
C ALA A 20 2.96 17.91 59.73
N ASP A 21 2.41 16.74 60.04
CA ASP A 21 1.00 16.50 60.40
C ASP A 21 -0.02 16.56 59.25
N ARG A 22 0.05 15.55 58.37
CA ARG A 22 -1.18 14.92 57.89
C ARG A 22 -1.44 13.66 58.71
N PRO A 23 -2.62 13.50 59.33
CA PRO A 23 -3.00 12.25 59.97
C PRO A 23 -2.90 11.13 58.94
N ALA A 24 -2.30 10.02 59.37
CA ALA A 24 -2.25 8.79 58.62
C ALA A 24 -3.67 8.22 58.50
N ASP A 25 -4.47 8.78 57.60
CA ASP A 25 -5.67 8.13 57.13
C ASP A 25 -5.21 6.85 56.44
N HIS A 26 -5.54 5.72 57.05
CA HIS A 26 -5.55 4.43 56.43
C HIS A 26 -6.36 4.51 55.12
N VAL A 27 -5.69 4.81 54.01
CA VAL A 27 -6.16 4.50 52.68
C VAL A 27 -6.10 2.99 52.56
N ALA A 28 -7.14 2.34 53.07
CA ALA A 28 -7.49 0.98 52.74
C ALA A 28 -7.30 0.79 51.23
N GLY A 29 -6.63 -0.29 50.84
CA GLY A 29 -6.20 -0.59 49.47
C GLY A 29 -7.31 -0.54 48.44
N GLY A 30 -7.66 0.67 48.00
CA GLY A 30 -8.49 0.93 46.85
C GLY A 30 -7.72 0.46 45.63
N ALA A 31 -8.18 -0.65 45.04
CA ALA A 31 -7.68 -1.10 43.75
C ALA A 31 -7.59 0.10 42.80
N PRO A 32 -6.48 0.25 42.05
CA PRO A 32 -6.30 1.39 41.16
C PRO A 32 -7.54 1.52 40.27
N VAL A 33 -8.20 2.67 40.33
CA VAL A 33 -9.36 2.97 39.49
C VAL A 33 -8.86 3.02 38.05
N THR A 34 -8.86 1.87 37.38
CA THR A 34 -8.60 1.78 35.95
C THR A 34 -9.77 2.46 35.27
N TRP A 35 -9.56 3.68 34.81
CA TRP A 35 -10.53 4.40 33.99
C TRP A 35 -10.68 3.64 32.67
N THR A 36 -11.70 2.78 32.59
CA THR A 36 -12.11 2.16 31.34
C THR A 36 -13.06 3.12 30.65
N ALA A 37 -12.63 3.65 29.50
CA ALA A 37 -13.51 4.45 28.65
C ALA A 37 -14.83 3.68 28.40
N PRO A 38 -16.00 4.34 28.48
CA PRO A 38 -17.27 3.68 28.20
C PRO A 38 -17.24 3.05 26.81
N ALA A 39 -17.77 1.83 26.70
CA ALA A 39 -17.85 1.14 25.43
C ALA A 39 -18.64 2.00 24.43
N PRO A 40 -18.11 2.22 23.21
CA PRO A 40 -18.81 3.04 22.21
C PRO A 40 -20.16 2.43 21.86
N ASP A 41 -21.17 3.30 21.73
CA ASP A 41 -22.54 2.94 21.39
C ASP A 41 -22.59 2.08 20.10
N PRO A 42 -23.18 0.86 20.14
CA PRO A 42 -23.27 -0.02 18.98
C PRO A 42 -24.00 0.60 17.79
N GLU A 43 -24.95 1.52 18.00
CA GLU A 43 -25.64 2.20 16.89
C GLU A 43 -24.70 3.14 16.14
N VAL A 44 -23.89 3.91 16.89
CA VAL A 44 -22.87 4.79 16.32
C VAL A 44 -21.83 3.98 15.54
N LEU A 45 -21.40 2.83 16.08
CA LEU A 45 -20.47 1.94 15.39
C LEU A 45 -21.06 1.36 14.10
N ARG A 46 -22.33 0.95 14.11
CA ARG A 46 -23.04 0.46 12.91
C ARG A 46 -23.12 1.54 11.85
N ALA A 47 -23.52 2.76 12.20
CA ALA A 47 -23.58 3.89 11.27
C ALA A 47 -22.20 4.20 10.65
N ARG A 48 -21.13 4.16 11.46
CA ARG A 48 -19.75 4.32 10.97
C ARG A 48 -19.34 3.18 10.04
N LEU A 49 -19.71 1.94 10.35
CA LEU A 49 -19.45 0.78 9.50
C LEU A 49 -20.18 0.91 8.15
N THR A 50 -21.47 1.26 8.13
CA THR A 50 -22.23 1.45 6.89
C THR A 50 -21.62 2.55 6.02
N ARG A 51 -21.30 3.71 6.62
CA ARG A 51 -20.68 4.83 5.91
C ARG A 51 -19.32 4.45 5.33
N SER A 52 -18.46 3.82 6.13
CA SER A 52 -17.13 3.40 5.68
C SER A 52 -17.22 2.33 4.59
N THR A 53 -18.13 1.36 4.70
CA THR A 53 -18.38 0.33 3.66
C THR A 53 -18.78 0.98 2.33
N SER A 54 -19.70 1.96 2.35
CA SER A 54 -20.12 2.70 1.15
C SER A 54 -18.98 3.50 0.51
N LEU A 55 -18.21 4.23 1.33
CA LEU A 55 -17.08 5.03 0.84
C LEU A 55 -15.97 4.14 0.25
N LEU A 56 -15.65 3.05 0.94
CA LEU A 56 -14.63 2.10 0.52
C LEU A 56 -15.06 1.35 -0.75
N GLY A 57 -16.34 0.97 -0.86
CA GLY A 57 -16.90 0.38 -2.07
C GLY A 57 -16.83 1.33 -3.28
N ARG A 58 -17.18 2.61 -3.10
CA ARG A 58 -17.04 3.64 -4.15
C ARG A 58 -15.58 3.88 -4.52
N GLY A 59 -14.71 4.05 -3.53
CA GLY A 59 -13.29 4.26 -3.75
C GLY A 59 -12.62 3.10 -4.49
N LEU A 60 -12.96 1.85 -4.15
CA LEU A 60 -12.46 0.66 -4.86
C LEU A 60 -12.97 0.60 -6.31
N ASN A 61 -14.21 1.03 -6.59
CA ASN A 61 -14.71 1.10 -7.97
C ASN A 61 -13.94 2.15 -8.78
N VAL A 62 -13.71 3.33 -8.20
CA VAL A 62 -12.90 4.38 -8.84
C VAL A 62 -11.47 3.86 -9.06
N LEU A 63 -10.88 3.18 -8.08
CA LEU A 63 -9.54 2.61 -8.22
C LEU A 63 -9.49 1.54 -9.31
N ALA A 64 -10.49 0.67 -9.41
CA ALA A 64 -10.58 -0.32 -10.48
C ALA A 64 -10.68 0.33 -11.85
N ALA A 65 -11.52 1.36 -12.00
CA ALA A 65 -11.66 2.12 -13.24
C ALA A 65 -10.34 2.83 -13.61
N LEU A 66 -9.71 3.51 -12.65
CA LEU A 66 -8.41 4.15 -12.85
C LEU A 66 -7.35 3.13 -13.23
N THR A 67 -7.31 1.97 -12.58
CA THR A 67 -6.36 0.89 -12.89
C THR A 67 -6.55 0.39 -14.32
N MET A 68 -7.80 0.17 -14.76
CA MET A 68 -8.11 -0.22 -16.14
C MET A 68 -7.67 0.84 -17.15
N VAL A 69 -7.97 2.11 -16.89
CA VAL A 69 -7.57 3.23 -17.76
C VAL A 69 -6.05 3.35 -17.81
N GLY A 70 -5.37 3.38 -16.66
CA GLY A 70 -3.92 3.50 -16.59
C GLY A 70 -3.20 2.31 -17.22
N GLY A 71 -3.71 1.10 -17.03
CA GLY A 71 -3.20 -0.12 -17.65
C GLY A 71 -3.39 -0.13 -19.17
N ALA A 72 -4.56 0.30 -19.66
CA ALA A 72 -4.81 0.44 -21.09
C ALA A 72 -3.89 1.51 -21.71
N VAL A 73 -3.81 2.70 -21.10
CA VAL A 73 -2.90 3.77 -21.55
C VAL A 73 -1.46 3.27 -21.56
N SER A 74 -1.00 2.62 -20.49
CA SER A 74 0.38 2.09 -20.42
C SER A 74 0.65 1.05 -21.50
N ALA A 75 -0.28 0.12 -21.73
CA ALA A 75 -0.14 -0.89 -22.78
C ALA A 75 -0.11 -0.27 -24.19
N LEU A 76 -0.95 0.73 -24.43
CA LEU A 76 -0.96 1.49 -25.69
C LEU A 76 0.33 2.30 -25.84
N SER A 77 0.82 2.96 -24.79
CA SER A 77 2.08 3.70 -24.80
C SER A 77 3.29 2.80 -25.07
N LEU A 78 3.35 1.62 -24.45
CA LEU A 78 4.40 0.64 -24.73
C LEU A 78 4.34 0.16 -26.18
N THR A 79 3.15 -0.21 -26.66
CA THR A 79 3.00 -0.82 -27.98
C THR A 79 3.16 0.20 -29.11
N PHE A 80 2.44 1.32 -29.05
CA PHE A 80 2.44 2.33 -30.11
C PHE A 80 3.51 3.41 -29.89
N GLY A 81 3.61 3.93 -28.67
CA GLY A 81 4.61 4.94 -28.32
C GLY A 81 6.03 4.39 -28.43
N GLY A 82 6.28 3.17 -27.94
CA GLY A 82 7.57 2.50 -28.09
C GLY A 82 7.93 2.21 -29.56
N ARG A 83 6.97 1.79 -30.39
CA ARG A 83 7.18 1.62 -31.84
C ARG A 83 7.47 2.94 -32.54
N ALA A 84 6.74 4.00 -32.21
CA ALA A 84 6.99 5.34 -32.74
C ALA A 84 8.39 5.82 -32.35
N ALA A 85 8.81 5.59 -31.10
CA ALA A 85 10.17 5.92 -30.65
C ALA A 85 11.24 5.13 -31.42
N LEU A 86 11.03 3.84 -31.68
CA LEU A 86 11.94 3.03 -32.49
C LEU A 86 12.02 3.51 -33.94
N ALA A 87 10.93 4.04 -34.51
CA ALA A 87 10.92 4.60 -35.86
C ALA A 87 11.72 5.92 -35.98
N LEU A 88 12.01 6.59 -34.86
CA LEU A 88 12.86 7.79 -34.82
C LEU A 88 14.36 7.45 -34.78
N LEU A 89 14.73 6.17 -34.63
CA LEU A 89 16.12 5.75 -34.66
C LEU A 89 16.69 5.81 -36.09
N PRO A 90 18.00 6.02 -36.26
CA PRO A 90 18.67 5.97 -37.57
C PRO A 90 18.45 4.63 -38.28
N ALA A 91 18.45 4.63 -39.62
CA ALA A 91 18.20 3.44 -40.44
C ALA A 91 19.06 2.22 -40.05
N ALA A 92 20.34 2.45 -39.71
CA ALA A 92 21.26 1.40 -39.25
C ALA A 92 20.82 0.69 -37.94
N ALA A 93 20.02 1.35 -37.10
CA ALA A 93 19.44 0.79 -35.88
C ALA A 93 18.05 0.19 -36.11
N GLN A 94 17.34 0.59 -37.17
CA GLN A 94 16.01 0.08 -37.51
C GLN A 94 16.03 -1.40 -37.95
N ASP A 95 17.10 -1.85 -38.60
CA ASP A 95 17.28 -3.26 -38.99
C ASP A 95 17.27 -4.21 -37.78
N ARG A 96 17.61 -3.71 -36.58
CA ARG A 96 17.60 -4.47 -35.32
C ARG A 96 16.32 -4.26 -34.50
N ALA A 97 15.44 -3.35 -34.92
CA ALA A 97 14.23 -2.96 -34.18
C ALA A 97 13.09 -4.00 -34.24
N GLY A 98 13.15 -4.98 -35.15
CA GLY A 98 12.14 -6.04 -35.27
C GLY A 98 11.94 -6.84 -33.97
N THR A 99 13.04 -7.19 -33.28
CA THR A 99 12.95 -7.88 -31.98
C THR A 99 12.39 -6.98 -30.88
N ALA A 100 12.77 -5.70 -30.87
CA ALA A 100 12.30 -4.72 -29.89
C ALA A 100 10.80 -4.43 -30.03
N THR A 101 10.29 -4.31 -31.25
CA THR A 101 8.85 -4.09 -31.50
C THR A 101 7.99 -5.27 -31.06
N ALA A 102 8.46 -6.51 -31.24
CA ALA A 102 7.80 -7.71 -30.73
C ALA A 102 7.78 -7.71 -29.19
N LEU A 103 8.92 -7.43 -28.54
CA LEU A 103 9.03 -7.34 -27.08
C LEU A 103 8.09 -6.27 -26.48
N LEU A 104 7.99 -5.09 -27.11
CA LEU A 104 7.08 -4.03 -26.67
C LEU A 104 5.60 -4.46 -26.76
N SER A 105 5.26 -5.26 -27.75
CA SER A 105 3.89 -5.77 -27.93
C SER A 105 3.55 -6.83 -26.89
N VAL A 106 4.49 -7.74 -26.60
CA VAL A 106 4.37 -8.70 -25.50
C VAL A 106 4.27 -7.98 -24.16
N ALA A 107 5.09 -6.96 -23.92
CA ALA A 107 5.02 -6.14 -22.71
C ALA A 107 3.66 -5.43 -22.58
N GLY A 108 3.11 -4.90 -23.68
CA GLY A 108 1.77 -4.32 -23.71
C GLY A 108 0.68 -5.33 -23.34
N LEU A 109 0.71 -6.54 -23.91
CA LEU A 109 -0.23 -7.61 -23.58
C LEU A 109 -0.11 -8.06 -22.12
N LEU A 110 1.12 -8.23 -21.62
CA LEU A 110 1.36 -8.55 -20.21
C LEU A 110 0.83 -7.45 -19.28
N THR A 111 0.99 -6.18 -19.67
CA THR A 111 0.45 -5.03 -18.93
C THR A 111 -1.08 -5.10 -18.84
N LEU A 112 -1.77 -5.41 -19.94
CA LEU A 112 -3.23 -5.60 -19.94
C LEU A 112 -3.67 -6.79 -19.09
N ALA A 113 -2.96 -7.92 -19.20
CA ALA A 113 -3.25 -9.11 -18.41
C ALA A 113 -3.11 -8.83 -16.91
N LEU A 114 -2.01 -8.19 -16.49
CA LEU A 114 -1.78 -7.77 -15.11
C LEU A 114 -2.84 -6.78 -14.63
N THR A 115 -3.24 -5.84 -15.49
CA THR A 115 -4.31 -4.87 -15.18
C THR A 115 -5.63 -5.58 -14.90
N GLY A 116 -6.01 -6.57 -15.73
CA GLY A 116 -7.21 -7.38 -15.52
C GLY A 116 -7.17 -8.21 -14.22
N VAL A 117 -5.99 -8.71 -13.87
CA VAL A 117 -5.74 -9.38 -12.58
C VAL A 117 -5.96 -8.41 -11.41
N TYR A 118 -5.34 -7.23 -11.43
CA TYR A 118 -5.51 -6.24 -10.36
C TYR A 118 -6.97 -5.80 -10.20
N ALA A 119 -7.68 -5.54 -11.30
CA ALA A 119 -9.10 -5.20 -11.26
C ALA A 119 -9.94 -6.34 -10.65
N SER A 120 -9.59 -7.60 -10.94
CA SER A 120 -10.26 -8.76 -10.35
C SER A 120 -10.03 -8.86 -8.84
N VAL A 121 -8.80 -8.63 -8.38
CA VAL A 121 -8.46 -8.58 -6.95
C VAL A 121 -9.25 -7.50 -6.22
N ILE A 122 -9.33 -6.29 -6.79
CA ILE A 122 -10.13 -5.19 -6.24
C ILE A 122 -11.61 -5.59 -6.12
N ARG A 123 -12.15 -6.24 -7.15
CA ARG A 123 -13.54 -6.70 -7.16
C ARG A 123 -13.81 -7.75 -6.07
N TRP A 124 -12.92 -8.73 -5.90
CA TRP A 124 -13.05 -9.76 -4.85
C TRP A 124 -12.91 -9.18 -3.45
N ALA A 125 -11.97 -8.25 -3.25
CA ALA A 125 -11.79 -7.55 -1.98
C ALA A 125 -13.05 -6.76 -1.61
N ARG A 126 -13.60 -6.00 -2.56
CA ARG A 126 -14.87 -5.28 -2.38
C ARG A 126 -16.00 -6.21 -1.98
N GLU A 127 -16.16 -7.32 -2.70
CA GLU A 127 -17.21 -8.29 -2.42
C GLU A 127 -17.10 -8.87 -1.00
N LEU A 128 -15.88 -9.24 -0.57
CA LEU A 128 -15.66 -9.75 0.78
C LEU A 128 -16.02 -8.70 1.84
N LEU A 129 -15.58 -7.45 1.68
CA LEU A 129 -15.83 -6.37 2.62
C LEU A 129 -17.33 -6.02 2.72
N THR A 130 -18.05 -6.02 1.59
CA THR A 130 -19.50 -5.81 1.58
C THR A 130 -20.22 -6.91 2.35
N ARG A 131 -19.90 -8.19 2.07
CA ARG A 131 -20.51 -9.34 2.76
C ARG A 131 -20.24 -9.35 4.26
N LEU A 132 -19.02 -9.00 4.68
CA LEU A 132 -18.67 -8.85 6.08
C LEU A 132 -19.47 -7.72 6.75
N GLY A 133 -19.66 -6.60 6.06
CA GLY A 133 -20.49 -5.49 6.54
C GLY A 133 -21.95 -5.88 6.70
N GLU A 134 -22.54 -6.51 5.69
CA GLU A 134 -23.94 -7.00 5.69
C GLU A 134 -24.19 -7.99 6.83
N TRP A 135 -23.27 -8.92 7.08
CA TRP A 135 -23.37 -9.88 8.17
C TRP A 135 -23.45 -9.23 9.55
N VAL A 136 -22.77 -8.09 9.77
CA VAL A 136 -22.84 -7.38 11.05
C VAL A 136 -24.19 -6.68 11.26
N HIS A 137 -24.89 -6.36 10.18
CA HIS A 137 -26.21 -5.72 10.20
C HIS A 137 -27.39 -6.70 10.21
N ALA A 138 -27.16 -8.01 10.06
CA ALA A 138 -28.23 -9.00 10.02
C ALA A 138 -29.02 -9.04 11.34
N PRO A 139 -30.35 -8.82 11.33
CA PRO A 139 -31.19 -8.76 12.54
C PRO A 139 -31.26 -10.09 13.31
N ASP A 140 -31.06 -11.23 12.64
CA ASP A 140 -31.05 -12.57 13.25
C ASP A 140 -29.74 -12.93 13.96
N ALA A 141 -28.77 -12.01 14.03
CA ALA A 141 -27.57 -12.16 14.87
C ALA A 141 -27.83 -11.97 16.38
N GLN A 142 -29.10 -11.78 16.76
CA GLN A 142 -29.60 -11.72 18.13
C GLN A 142 -30.68 -12.80 18.30
N PRO A 143 -30.27 -14.05 18.57
CA PRO A 143 -30.54 -14.60 19.91
C PRO A 143 -29.25 -15.05 20.63
N PRO A 144 -29.26 -15.11 21.97
CA PRO A 144 -28.07 -15.34 22.80
C PRO A 144 -27.39 -16.72 22.64
N ASP A 145 -28.02 -17.70 21.99
CA ASP A 145 -27.61 -19.11 22.14
C ASP A 145 -27.03 -19.80 20.90
N ALA A 146 -26.77 -19.10 19.79
CA ALA A 146 -26.03 -19.72 18.70
C ALA A 146 -25.12 -18.73 17.98
N GLN A 147 -23.87 -19.13 17.80
CA GLN A 147 -23.00 -18.61 16.76
C GLN A 147 -23.62 -18.95 15.40
N THR A 148 -24.69 -18.25 15.01
CA THR A 148 -25.34 -18.45 13.73
C THR A 148 -24.32 -18.09 12.66
N PRO A 149 -23.83 -19.06 11.87
CA PRO A 149 -22.88 -18.77 10.82
C PRO A 149 -23.50 -17.75 9.88
N ALA A 150 -22.67 -16.86 9.35
CA ALA A 150 -23.14 -15.93 8.33
C ALA A 150 -23.77 -16.74 7.17
N PRO A 151 -24.92 -16.33 6.63
CA PRO A 151 -25.62 -17.07 5.57
C PRO A 151 -24.73 -17.33 4.33
N ASP A 152 -23.73 -16.46 4.11
CA ASP A 152 -22.75 -16.57 3.02
C ASP A 152 -21.33 -17.02 3.46
N ALA A 153 -21.17 -17.59 4.64
CA ALA A 153 -19.90 -18.08 5.17
C ALA A 153 -19.04 -18.90 4.17
N PRO A 154 -19.58 -19.86 3.38
CA PRO A 154 -18.76 -20.62 2.41
C PRO A 154 -18.27 -19.76 1.24
N ARG A 155 -18.99 -18.70 0.86
CA ARG A 155 -18.55 -17.76 -0.19
C ARG A 155 -17.48 -16.81 0.35
N MET A 156 -17.64 -16.32 1.57
CA MET A 156 -16.62 -15.49 2.25
C MET A 156 -15.30 -16.27 2.42
N GLU A 157 -15.37 -17.55 2.78
CA GLU A 157 -14.19 -18.41 2.90
C GLU A 157 -13.48 -18.64 1.55
N ARG A 158 -14.24 -18.85 0.46
CA ARG A 158 -13.66 -18.94 -0.88
C ARG A 158 -12.97 -17.64 -1.29
N LEU A 159 -13.63 -16.50 -1.10
CA LEU A 159 -13.04 -15.18 -1.38
C LEU A 159 -11.77 -14.93 -0.55
N ARG A 160 -11.81 -15.28 0.75
CA ARG A 160 -10.64 -15.20 1.64
C ARG A 160 -9.47 -16.02 1.12
N ARG A 161 -9.68 -17.27 0.72
CA ARG A 161 -8.62 -18.14 0.18
C ARG A 161 -8.04 -17.59 -1.12
N THR A 162 -8.90 -17.16 -2.03
CA THR A 162 -8.47 -16.56 -3.31
C THR A 162 -7.65 -15.30 -3.06
N LEU A 163 -8.15 -14.38 -2.25
CA LEU A 163 -7.43 -13.16 -1.88
C LEU A 163 -6.12 -13.48 -1.15
N ALA A 164 -6.13 -14.47 -0.24
CA ALA A 164 -4.92 -14.87 0.47
C ALA A 164 -3.83 -15.39 -0.48
N GLY A 165 -4.21 -16.22 -1.46
CA GLY A 165 -3.30 -16.66 -2.51
C GLY A 165 -2.70 -15.48 -3.29
N TRP A 166 -3.52 -14.50 -3.66
CA TRP A 166 -3.06 -13.30 -4.36
C TRP A 166 -2.17 -12.39 -3.51
N LEU A 167 -2.46 -12.27 -2.22
CA LEU A 167 -1.63 -11.48 -1.29
C LEU A 167 -0.27 -12.15 -1.06
N VAL A 168 -0.22 -13.47 -0.94
CA VAL A 168 1.06 -14.20 -0.86
C VAL A 168 1.81 -14.11 -2.19
N PHE A 169 1.11 -14.23 -3.32
CA PHE A 169 1.71 -14.03 -4.63
C PHE A 169 2.30 -12.62 -4.77
N SER A 170 1.61 -11.57 -4.32
CA SER A 170 2.13 -10.19 -4.40
C SER A 170 3.28 -9.93 -3.43
N GLN A 171 3.29 -10.56 -2.25
CA GLN A 171 4.43 -10.56 -1.34
C GLN A 171 5.69 -11.10 -2.04
N TRP A 172 5.61 -12.28 -2.64
CA TRP A 172 6.72 -12.87 -3.38
C TRP A 172 7.03 -12.12 -4.67
N GLY A 173 6.02 -11.61 -5.37
CA GLY A 173 6.18 -10.81 -6.58
C GLY A 173 6.98 -9.53 -6.32
N ASN A 174 6.73 -8.84 -5.21
CA ASN A 174 7.51 -7.67 -4.82
C ASN A 174 8.95 -8.03 -4.42
N ALA A 175 9.15 -9.12 -3.66
CA ALA A 175 10.48 -9.58 -3.30
C ALA A 175 11.29 -9.98 -4.55
N LEU A 176 10.66 -10.74 -5.44
CA LEU A 176 11.25 -11.13 -6.71
C LEU A 176 11.51 -9.91 -7.60
N GLY A 177 10.61 -8.93 -7.61
CA GLY A 177 10.80 -7.66 -8.32
C GLY A 177 12.05 -6.92 -7.84
N VAL A 178 12.21 -6.76 -6.53
CA VAL A 178 13.41 -6.13 -5.93
C VAL A 178 14.69 -6.90 -6.26
N LEU A 179 14.63 -8.23 -6.36
CA LEU A 179 15.78 -9.06 -6.74
C LEU A 179 16.05 -9.04 -8.26
N LEU A 180 15.00 -9.00 -9.08
CA LEU A 180 15.10 -8.98 -10.54
C LEU A 180 15.50 -7.60 -11.07
N SER A 181 15.06 -6.51 -10.45
CA SER A 181 15.42 -5.15 -10.86
C SER A 181 16.94 -4.97 -11.04
N PRO A 182 17.82 -5.29 -10.07
CA PRO A 182 19.26 -5.18 -10.25
C PRO A 182 19.83 -6.16 -11.29
N LEU A 183 19.23 -7.35 -11.44
CA LEU A 183 19.62 -8.32 -12.48
C LEU A 183 19.25 -7.82 -13.89
N LEU A 184 18.21 -7.00 -14.01
CA LEU A 184 17.76 -6.42 -15.27
C LEU A 184 18.57 -5.19 -15.68
N ILE A 185 19.20 -4.46 -14.74
CA ILE A 185 20.06 -3.30 -15.05
C ILE A 185 21.11 -3.62 -16.14
N PRO A 186 22.00 -4.63 -16.00
CA PRO A 186 23.00 -4.88 -17.04
C PRO A 186 22.38 -5.27 -18.39
N PHE A 187 21.20 -5.89 -18.38
CA PHE A 187 20.48 -6.21 -19.60
C PHE A 187 19.91 -4.96 -20.27
N THR A 188 19.25 -4.07 -19.51
CA THR A 188 18.70 -2.83 -20.04
C THR A 188 19.80 -1.88 -20.48
N THR A 189 20.91 -1.80 -19.75
CA THR A 189 22.09 -1.01 -20.14
C THR A 189 22.69 -1.54 -21.45
N ARG A 190 22.91 -2.86 -21.59
CA ARG A 190 23.39 -3.45 -22.85
C ARG A 190 22.43 -3.29 -24.02
N LEU A 191 21.13 -3.35 -23.77
CA LEU A 191 20.13 -3.12 -24.81
C LEU A 191 20.18 -1.65 -25.26
N THR A 192 20.31 -0.73 -24.30
CA THR A 192 20.44 0.71 -24.55
C THR A 192 21.73 1.00 -25.31
N GLU A 193 22.86 0.42 -24.91
CA GLU A 193 24.15 0.47 -25.63
C GLU A 193 24.00 0.03 -27.08
N ARG A 194 23.43 -1.16 -27.33
CA ARG A 194 23.27 -1.66 -28.71
C ARG A 194 22.41 -0.77 -29.61
N LEU A 195 21.47 -0.04 -29.00
CA LEU A 195 20.60 0.89 -29.71
C LEU A 195 21.29 2.25 -29.91
N LEU A 196 22.03 2.75 -28.91
CA LEU A 196 22.72 4.04 -28.94
C LEU A 196 24.03 4.00 -29.75
N ASP A 197 24.85 2.97 -29.58
CA ASP A 197 26.13 2.77 -30.29
C ASP A 197 25.91 2.63 -31.80
N ALA A 198 24.74 2.10 -32.20
CA ALA A 198 24.31 2.08 -33.60
C ALA A 198 23.89 3.45 -34.15
N SER A 199 23.65 4.44 -33.28
CA SER A 199 23.16 5.77 -33.63
C SER A 199 24.23 6.87 -33.51
N ASP A 200 25.05 6.85 -32.44
CA ASP A 200 26.16 7.77 -32.21
C ASP A 200 27.09 7.24 -31.08
N PRO A 201 28.30 6.74 -31.41
CA PRO A 201 29.22 6.18 -30.42
C PRO A 201 29.72 7.23 -29.40
N ALA A 202 29.73 8.52 -29.73
CA ALA A 202 30.19 9.58 -28.83
C ALA A 202 29.22 9.83 -27.65
N LEU A 203 27.92 9.53 -27.82
CA LEU A 203 26.91 9.60 -26.76
C LEU A 203 27.03 8.43 -25.76
N THR A 204 27.55 7.30 -26.22
CA THR A 204 27.66 6.05 -25.44
C THR A 204 28.81 6.09 -24.44
N ASP A 205 29.95 6.71 -24.82
CA ASP A 205 31.16 6.80 -23.98
C ASP A 205 31.06 7.81 -22.82
N GLY A 206 30.13 8.78 -22.88
CA GLY A 206 30.06 9.90 -21.92
C GLY A 206 28.99 9.82 -20.83
N LEU A 207 27.87 9.11 -21.05
CA LEU A 207 26.64 9.32 -20.25
C LEU A 207 25.95 8.07 -19.68
N VAL A 208 26.18 6.86 -20.23
CA VAL A 208 25.17 5.79 -20.08
C VAL A 208 25.67 4.49 -19.40
N THR A 209 26.99 4.24 -19.31
CA THR A 209 27.48 2.84 -19.18
C THR A 209 28.68 2.61 -18.26
N GLY A 210 29.10 3.62 -17.49
CA GLY A 210 30.22 3.47 -16.56
C GLY A 210 29.95 2.38 -15.51
N PRO A 211 30.92 1.51 -15.16
CA PRO A 211 30.77 0.49 -14.11
C PRO A 211 30.29 1.08 -12.78
N GLY A 212 30.70 2.32 -12.48
CA GLY A 212 30.24 3.07 -11.31
C GLY A 212 28.76 3.43 -11.33
N LEU A 213 28.18 3.75 -12.50
CA LEU A 213 26.74 4.03 -12.64
C LEU A 213 25.91 2.76 -12.48
N ILE A 214 26.35 1.65 -13.08
CA ILE A 214 25.71 0.34 -12.92
C ILE A 214 25.74 -0.09 -11.44
N ALA A 215 26.90 0.03 -10.79
CA ALA A 215 27.06 -0.25 -9.37
C ALA A 215 26.16 0.64 -8.51
N TYR A 216 26.13 1.95 -8.79
CA TYR A 216 25.27 2.90 -8.09
C TYR A 216 23.78 2.57 -8.25
N GLN A 217 23.29 2.33 -9.47
CA GLN A 217 21.89 1.98 -9.72
C GLN A 217 21.50 0.65 -9.05
N THR A 218 22.41 -0.33 -9.08
CA THR A 218 22.22 -1.64 -8.44
C THR A 218 22.12 -1.49 -6.93
N VAL A 219 23.10 -0.83 -6.30
CA VAL A 219 23.11 -0.61 -4.85
C VAL A 219 21.93 0.24 -4.42
N SER A 220 21.64 1.33 -5.14
CA SER A 220 20.48 2.18 -4.86
C SER A 220 19.16 1.41 -4.97
N GLY A 221 19.00 0.58 -6.00
CA GLY A 221 17.82 -0.25 -6.19
C GLY A 221 17.63 -1.28 -5.06
N VAL A 222 18.71 -1.91 -4.61
CA VAL A 222 18.68 -2.87 -3.50
C VAL A 222 18.39 -2.17 -2.16
N VAL A 223 19.13 -1.10 -1.86
CA VAL A 223 19.01 -0.35 -0.59
C VAL A 223 17.65 0.30 -0.46
N SER A 224 17.04 0.79 -1.55
CA SER A 224 15.69 1.35 -1.54
C SER A 224 14.60 0.28 -1.61
N GLY A 225 14.81 -0.81 -2.35
CA GLY A 225 13.80 -1.84 -2.60
C GLY A 225 13.55 -2.75 -1.41
N ILE A 226 14.59 -3.14 -0.67
CA ILE A 226 14.44 -4.07 0.47
C ILE A 226 13.53 -3.52 1.56
N PRO A 227 13.71 -2.27 2.06
CA PRO A 227 12.81 -1.71 3.07
C PRO A 227 11.35 -1.67 2.60
N VAL A 228 11.12 -1.32 1.33
CA VAL A 228 9.78 -1.28 0.73
C VAL A 228 9.16 -2.68 0.68
N ALA A 229 9.92 -3.70 0.28
CA ALA A 229 9.45 -5.08 0.25
C ALA A 229 9.10 -5.59 1.65
N VAL A 230 9.95 -5.33 2.65
CA VAL A 230 9.72 -5.72 4.06
C VAL A 230 8.46 -5.04 4.62
N ILE A 231 8.31 -3.72 4.42
CA ILE A 231 7.13 -2.99 4.87
C ILE A 231 5.86 -3.55 4.20
N THR A 232 5.93 -3.82 2.90
CA THR A 232 4.80 -4.39 2.15
C THR A 232 4.43 -5.77 2.69
N TRP A 233 5.41 -6.61 2.99
CA TRP A 233 5.20 -7.92 3.62
C TRP A 233 4.46 -7.82 4.95
N LEU A 234 4.89 -6.89 5.82
CA LEU A 234 4.30 -6.69 7.14
C LEU A 234 2.85 -6.19 7.06
N ILE A 235 2.57 -5.25 6.15
CA ILE A 235 1.21 -4.74 5.90
C ILE A 235 0.32 -5.88 5.39
N LEU A 236 0.75 -6.58 4.35
CA LEU A 236 -0.03 -7.67 3.74
C LEU A 236 -0.25 -8.83 4.72
N GLY A 237 0.76 -9.18 5.52
CA GLY A 237 0.65 -10.19 6.58
C GLY A 237 -0.38 -9.80 7.65
N THR A 238 -0.46 -8.52 7.98
CA THR A 238 -1.44 -8.03 8.96
C THR A 238 -2.86 -8.02 8.40
N VAL A 239 -3.03 -7.62 7.13
CA VAL A 239 -4.32 -7.71 6.42
C VAL A 239 -4.81 -9.16 6.33
N LEU A 240 -3.91 -10.09 5.99
CA LEU A 240 -4.20 -11.54 5.96
C LEU A 240 -4.70 -12.04 7.31
N ARG A 241 -4.01 -11.68 8.40
CA ARG A 241 -4.41 -12.06 9.76
C ARG A 241 -5.79 -11.51 10.10
N PHE A 242 -6.04 -10.23 9.84
CA PHE A 242 -7.34 -9.61 10.06
C PHE A 242 -8.46 -10.33 9.29
N MET A 243 -8.26 -10.57 7.99
CA MET A 243 -9.23 -11.29 7.14
C MET A 243 -9.50 -12.71 7.65
N ASN A 244 -8.45 -13.42 8.09
CA ASN A 244 -8.58 -14.76 8.62
C ASN A 244 -9.46 -14.79 9.87
N VAL A 245 -9.19 -13.92 10.85
CA VAL A 245 -9.97 -13.92 12.10
C VAL A 245 -11.41 -13.45 11.84
N ALA A 246 -11.61 -12.44 10.97
CA ALA A 246 -12.94 -11.94 10.63
C ALA A 246 -13.83 -13.03 9.98
N VAL A 247 -13.28 -13.77 9.03
CA VAL A 247 -14.02 -14.85 8.34
C VAL A 247 -14.17 -16.08 9.23
N GLN A 248 -13.20 -16.40 10.08
CA GLN A 248 -13.35 -17.47 11.08
C GLN A 248 -14.52 -17.19 12.02
N ARG A 249 -14.67 -15.94 12.49
CA ARG A 249 -15.84 -15.54 13.27
C ARG A 249 -17.14 -15.56 12.50
N ALA A 250 -17.13 -15.18 11.22
CA ALA A 250 -18.30 -15.30 10.36
C ALA A 250 -18.75 -16.77 10.17
N ARG A 251 -17.84 -17.73 10.35
CA ARG A 251 -18.16 -19.17 10.37
C ARG A 251 -18.63 -19.70 11.73
N GLY A 252 -18.75 -18.83 12.73
CA GLY A 252 -19.08 -19.22 14.09
C GLY A 252 -17.92 -19.87 14.84
N MET A 253 -16.67 -19.78 14.38
CA MET A 253 -15.53 -20.31 15.14
C MET A 253 -15.11 -19.30 16.22
N GLN A 254 -14.79 -19.81 17.41
CA GLN A 254 -14.14 -19.01 18.45
C GLN A 254 -12.72 -18.64 18.00
N GLY A 255 -12.29 -17.43 18.33
CA GLY A 255 -10.98 -16.92 17.93
C GLY A 255 -10.57 -15.70 18.75
N PRO A 256 -9.30 -15.28 18.63
CA PRO A 256 -8.76 -14.17 19.39
C PRO A 256 -9.54 -12.87 19.15
N PRO A 257 -9.47 -11.88 20.07
CA PRO A 257 -10.13 -10.58 19.93
C PRO A 257 -9.71 -9.89 18.63
N LEU A 258 -10.69 -9.46 17.83
CA LEU A 258 -10.44 -8.86 16.52
C LEU A 258 -9.79 -7.48 16.68
N ALA A 259 -10.12 -6.76 17.75
CA ALA A 259 -9.59 -5.45 18.08
C ALA A 259 -8.05 -5.44 18.16
N ARG A 260 -7.43 -6.48 18.73
CA ARG A 260 -5.97 -6.57 18.83
C ARG A 260 -5.32 -6.69 17.45
N THR A 261 -5.92 -7.47 16.56
CA THR A 261 -5.44 -7.61 15.17
C THR A 261 -5.67 -6.32 14.36
N ALA A 262 -6.79 -5.62 14.58
CA ALA A 262 -7.09 -4.35 13.95
C ALA A 262 -6.16 -3.21 14.43
N GLN A 263 -5.77 -3.21 15.70
CA GLN A 263 -4.81 -2.24 16.27
C GLN A 263 -3.41 -2.41 15.68
N LEU A 264 -2.93 -3.66 15.56
CA LEU A 264 -1.65 -3.95 14.89
C LEU A 264 -1.68 -3.49 13.43
N ALA A 265 -2.80 -3.73 12.72
CA ALA A 265 -2.99 -3.18 11.38
C ALA A 265 -2.91 -1.65 11.40
N GLY A 266 -3.55 -1.01 12.38
CA GLY A 266 -3.55 0.43 12.61
C GLY A 266 -2.16 1.06 12.73
N GLN A 267 -1.21 0.39 13.39
CA GLN A 267 0.17 0.87 13.52
C GLN A 267 0.91 0.88 12.17
N TRP A 268 0.79 -0.21 11.41
CA TRP A 268 1.35 -0.30 10.05
C TRP A 268 0.66 0.64 9.06
N PHE A 269 -0.63 0.94 9.28
CA PHE A 269 -1.36 1.92 8.50
C PHE A 269 -0.78 3.33 8.64
N LEU A 270 -0.32 3.74 9.83
CA LEU A 270 0.30 5.06 10.00
C LEU A 270 1.57 5.19 9.16
N LEU A 271 2.43 4.16 9.20
CA LEU A 271 3.64 4.12 8.38
C LEU A 271 3.31 4.18 6.89
N SER A 272 2.32 3.41 6.45
CA SER A 272 1.84 3.42 5.06
C SER A 272 1.35 4.81 4.64
N MET A 273 0.62 5.49 5.53
CA MET A 273 0.13 6.86 5.32
C MET A 273 1.27 7.85 5.13
N ILE A 274 2.29 7.77 5.99
CA ILE A 274 3.47 8.63 5.93
C ILE A 274 4.25 8.41 4.63
N LEU A 275 4.49 7.14 4.27
CA LEU A 275 5.17 6.78 3.02
C LEU A 275 4.41 7.29 1.79
N LEU A 276 3.09 7.13 1.79
CA LEU A 276 2.23 7.63 0.72
C LEU A 276 2.23 9.16 0.63
N GLY A 277 2.30 9.84 1.78
CA GLY A 277 2.46 11.30 1.86
C GLY A 277 3.79 11.77 1.28
N PHE A 278 4.90 11.12 1.63
CA PHE A 278 6.21 11.41 1.04
C PHE A 278 6.25 11.15 -0.46
N LEU A 279 5.59 10.08 -0.92
CA LEU A 279 5.49 9.75 -2.33
C LEU A 279 4.68 10.78 -3.11
N ALA A 280 3.57 11.27 -2.54
CA ALA A 280 2.79 12.37 -3.11
C ALA A 280 3.59 13.68 -3.13
N LEU A 281 4.37 13.98 -2.09
CA LEU A 281 5.27 15.14 -2.05
C LEU A 281 6.34 15.06 -3.13
N ASN A 282 6.98 13.90 -3.30
CA ASN A 282 7.96 13.68 -4.36
C ASN A 282 7.33 13.88 -5.74
N LEU A 283 6.12 13.37 -5.95
CA LEU A 283 5.40 13.55 -7.20
C LEU A 283 5.06 15.03 -7.47
N LEU A 284 4.84 15.84 -6.43
CA LEU A 284 4.64 17.28 -6.56
C LEU A 284 5.91 18.03 -7.00
N ILE A 285 7.08 17.58 -6.55
CA ILE A 285 8.38 18.10 -7.02
C ILE A 285 8.57 17.74 -8.50
N VAL A 286 8.32 16.48 -8.86
CA VAL A 286 8.39 16.02 -10.26
C VAL A 286 7.41 16.82 -11.13
N LEU A 287 6.19 17.05 -10.64
CA LEU A 287 5.18 17.86 -11.31
C LEU A 287 5.67 19.30 -11.57
N ALA A 288 6.29 19.94 -10.58
CA ALA A 288 6.87 21.27 -10.73
C ALA A 288 7.99 21.29 -11.78
N LEU A 289 8.87 20.27 -11.79
CA LEU A 289 9.92 20.13 -12.79
C LEU A 289 9.34 19.96 -14.20
N VAL A 290 8.32 19.13 -14.35
CA VAL A 290 7.63 18.89 -15.64
C VAL A 290 6.95 20.18 -16.13
N LEU A 291 6.28 20.92 -15.24
CA LEU A 291 5.68 22.22 -15.58
C LEU A 291 6.74 23.23 -16.03
N PHE A 292 7.86 23.33 -15.31
CA PHE A 292 8.98 24.18 -15.70
C PHE A 292 9.52 23.80 -17.09
N LEU A 293 9.75 22.51 -17.34
CA LEU A 293 10.21 22.01 -18.64
C LEU A 293 9.20 22.31 -19.75
N THR A 294 7.90 22.18 -19.48
CA THR A 294 6.82 22.53 -20.41
C THR A 294 6.89 24.00 -20.82
N ILE A 295 7.06 24.89 -19.83
CA ILE A 295 7.13 26.34 -20.06
C ILE A 295 8.41 26.70 -20.83
N ALA A 296 9.56 26.12 -20.46
CA ALA A 296 10.85 26.39 -21.09
C ALA A 296 10.92 25.92 -22.56
N LEU A 297 10.29 24.80 -22.90
CA LEU A 297 10.22 24.29 -24.27
C LEU A 297 9.28 25.13 -25.14
N ASN A 298 8.12 25.55 -24.61
CA ASN A 298 7.13 26.32 -25.35
C ASN A 298 7.49 27.81 -25.51
N SER A 299 8.31 28.36 -24.62
CA SER A 299 8.78 29.75 -24.71
C SER A 299 9.92 29.95 -25.70
N GLY A 300 10.43 28.88 -26.31
CA GLY A 300 11.60 28.92 -27.19
C GLY A 300 12.93 29.05 -26.43
N ALA A 301 12.92 29.12 -25.10
CA ALA A 301 14.12 29.31 -24.27
C ALA A 301 15.16 28.17 -24.41
N MET A 302 14.72 26.97 -24.83
CA MET A 302 15.60 25.83 -25.10
C MET A 302 15.78 25.53 -26.60
N SER A 303 15.23 26.34 -27.51
CA SER A 303 15.23 26.04 -28.95
C SER A 303 16.64 25.95 -29.54
N ASP A 304 17.55 26.83 -29.14
CA ASP A 304 18.96 26.82 -29.57
C ASP A 304 19.73 25.61 -29.03
N SER A 305 19.44 25.20 -27.79
CA SER A 305 20.05 24.03 -27.15
C SER A 305 19.59 22.71 -27.76
N LEU A 306 18.44 22.68 -28.45
CA LEU A 306 17.88 21.47 -29.08
C LEU A 306 18.09 21.46 -30.61
N SER A 307 18.93 22.36 -31.12
CA SER A 307 19.22 22.51 -32.55
C SER A 307 19.83 21.26 -33.17
N PHE A 308 20.58 20.47 -32.40
CA PHE A 308 21.19 19.21 -32.81
C PHE A 308 20.20 18.05 -33.02
N LEU A 309 18.96 18.18 -32.53
CA LEU A 309 17.93 17.15 -32.68
C LEU A 309 17.19 17.28 -34.02
N THR A 310 16.78 16.14 -34.58
CA THR A 310 15.97 16.12 -35.80
C THR A 310 14.62 16.84 -35.60
N PRO A 311 14.02 17.43 -36.64
CA PRO A 311 12.73 18.13 -36.53
C PRO A 311 11.61 17.27 -35.95
N GLN A 312 11.63 15.96 -36.24
CA GLN A 312 10.66 14.99 -35.76
C GLN A 312 10.80 14.73 -34.26
N VAL A 313 12.04 14.59 -33.76
CA VAL A 313 12.32 14.44 -32.32
C VAL A 313 11.97 15.72 -31.57
N ARG A 314 12.26 16.89 -32.15
CA ARG A 314 11.90 18.19 -31.58
C ARG A 314 10.37 18.34 -31.45
N ALA A 315 9.62 17.97 -32.49
CA ALA A 315 8.16 17.99 -32.44
C ALA A 315 7.61 17.02 -31.38
N ALA A 316 8.19 15.82 -31.24
CA ALA A 316 7.79 14.86 -30.21
C ALA A 316 8.07 15.38 -28.78
N LEU A 317 9.21 16.06 -28.59
CA LEU A 317 9.60 16.64 -27.31
C LEU A 317 8.68 17.79 -26.85
N VAL A 318 8.01 18.49 -27.76
CA VAL A 318 7.03 19.52 -27.39
C VAL A 318 5.78 18.92 -26.71
N TRP A 319 5.38 17.71 -27.11
CA TRP A 319 4.21 17.02 -26.53
C TRP A 319 4.54 16.26 -25.25
N LEU A 320 5.79 15.82 -25.09
CA LEU A 320 6.23 15.00 -23.96
C LEU A 320 5.93 15.63 -22.58
N PRO A 321 6.17 16.93 -22.33
CA PRO A 321 5.85 17.56 -21.04
C PRO A 321 4.36 17.52 -20.71
N GLY A 322 3.48 17.73 -21.69
CA GLY A 322 2.03 17.64 -21.50
C GLY A 322 1.59 16.23 -21.13
N VAL A 323 2.17 15.21 -21.76
CA VAL A 323 1.94 13.80 -21.42
C VAL A 323 2.45 13.49 -20.00
N LEU A 324 3.66 13.93 -19.67
CA LEU A 324 4.25 13.75 -18.33
C LEU A 324 3.41 14.46 -17.26
N LEU A 325 2.88 15.65 -17.56
CA LEU A 325 1.98 16.39 -16.67
C LEU A 325 0.70 15.60 -16.41
N GLY A 326 0.07 15.08 -17.47
CA GLY A 326 -1.11 14.22 -17.36
C GLY A 326 -0.85 12.97 -16.53
N LEU A 327 0.30 12.30 -16.73
CA LEU A 327 0.71 11.14 -15.95
C LEU A 327 0.97 11.48 -14.48
N CYS A 328 1.60 12.63 -14.18
CA CYS A 328 1.81 13.09 -12.81
C CYS A 328 0.49 13.38 -12.11
N LEU A 329 -0.45 14.06 -12.77
CA LEU A 329 -1.77 14.35 -12.21
C LEU A 329 -2.58 13.06 -11.98
N TYR A 330 -2.53 12.13 -12.94
CA TYR A 330 -3.14 10.81 -12.79
C TYR A 330 -2.55 10.06 -11.59
N GLY A 331 -1.21 10.01 -11.49
CA GLY A 331 -0.51 9.39 -10.36
C GLY A 331 -0.88 10.02 -9.02
N LEU A 332 -0.97 11.35 -8.96
CA LEU A 332 -1.36 12.09 -7.76
C LEU A 332 -2.79 11.74 -7.34
N GLY A 333 -3.71 11.68 -8.31
CA GLY A 333 -5.09 11.27 -8.08
C GLY A 333 -5.19 9.84 -7.54
N VAL A 334 -4.41 8.92 -8.11
CA VAL A 334 -4.33 7.53 -7.63
C VAL A 334 -3.78 7.47 -6.20
N TYR A 335 -2.68 8.19 -5.89
CA TYR A 335 -2.12 8.19 -4.54
C TYR A 335 -3.06 8.82 -3.51
N LEU A 336 -3.75 9.92 -3.86
CA LEU A 336 -4.76 10.52 -3.00
C LEU A 336 -5.92 9.54 -2.75
N LEU A 337 -6.36 8.83 -3.78
CA LEU A 337 -7.40 7.81 -3.63
C LEU A 337 -6.94 6.65 -2.74
N LEU A 338 -5.72 6.16 -2.91
CA LEU A 338 -5.13 5.13 -2.05
C LEU A 338 -5.06 5.60 -0.60
N PHE A 339 -4.71 6.87 -0.37
CA PHE A 339 -4.67 7.48 0.96
C PHE A 339 -6.05 7.48 1.62
N LEU A 340 -7.06 7.93 0.88
CA LEU A 340 -8.45 7.94 1.35
C LEU A 340 -8.96 6.52 1.63
N LEU A 341 -8.68 5.57 0.74
CA LEU A 341 -9.01 4.16 0.92
C LEU A 341 -8.35 3.59 2.18
N LEU A 342 -7.09 3.95 2.45
CA LEU A 342 -6.38 3.55 3.66
C LEU A 342 -7.08 4.07 4.92
N MET A 343 -7.43 5.37 4.95
CA MET A 343 -8.15 5.98 6.07
C MET A 343 -9.53 5.35 6.29
N TRP A 344 -10.29 5.10 5.21
CA TRP A 344 -11.59 4.46 5.29
C TRP A 344 -11.47 3.00 5.72
N SER A 345 -10.45 2.27 5.26
CA SER A 345 -10.20 0.87 5.65
C SER A 345 -9.88 0.72 7.14
N ARG A 346 -9.14 1.68 7.71
CA ARG A 346 -8.88 1.72 9.16
C ARG A 346 -10.18 1.90 9.95
N THR A 347 -10.99 2.87 9.55
CA THR A 347 -12.29 3.14 10.20
C THR A 347 -13.24 1.95 10.09
N TYR A 348 -13.26 1.31 8.92
CA TYR A 348 -14.02 0.09 8.68
C TYR A 348 -13.54 -1.04 9.62
N ALA A 349 -12.24 -1.34 9.62
CA ALA A 349 -11.67 -2.44 10.39
C ALA A 349 -11.89 -2.27 11.91
N SER A 350 -11.73 -1.05 12.43
CA SER A 350 -11.95 -0.78 13.85
C SER A 350 -13.42 -0.89 14.25
N SER A 351 -14.34 -0.37 13.42
CA SER A 351 -15.78 -0.43 13.69
C SER A 351 -16.29 -1.86 13.61
N LEU A 352 -15.82 -2.62 12.60
CA LEU A 352 -16.12 -4.03 12.44
C LEU A 352 -15.60 -4.84 13.65
N ALA A 353 -14.36 -4.62 14.06
CA ALA A 353 -13.78 -5.31 15.22
C ALA A 353 -14.54 -5.03 16.51
N ALA A 354 -14.88 -3.75 16.78
CA ALA A 354 -15.62 -3.38 17.98
C ALA A 354 -17.01 -4.03 18.02
N LEU A 355 -17.74 -4.05 16.90
CA LEU A 355 -19.05 -4.70 16.81
C LEU A 355 -18.98 -6.22 16.96
N LEU A 356 -17.93 -6.85 16.45
CA LEU A 356 -17.74 -8.29 16.54
C LEU A 356 -17.19 -8.76 17.88
N ASP A 357 -16.40 -7.95 18.57
CA ASP A 357 -15.91 -8.22 19.93
C ASP A 357 -16.99 -7.93 21.00
N ALA A 358 -17.93 -7.02 20.72
CA ALA A 358 -19.05 -6.74 21.63
C ALA A 358 -20.13 -7.83 21.64
N ARG A 359 -20.07 -8.82 20.72
CA ARG A 359 -21.00 -9.95 20.72
C ARG A 359 -20.63 -10.92 21.87
N PRO A 360 -21.58 -11.31 22.73
CA PRO A 360 -21.30 -12.25 23.81
C PRO A 360 -20.79 -13.57 23.22
N VAL A 361 -19.64 -14.02 23.72
CA VAL A 361 -19.12 -15.36 23.40
C VAL A 361 -19.84 -16.32 24.35
N PRO A 362 -20.55 -17.35 23.86
CA PRO A 362 -21.14 -18.34 24.76
C PRO A 362 -20.02 -18.93 25.62
N ALA A 363 -20.24 -18.97 26.93
CA ALA A 363 -19.31 -19.60 27.86
C ALA A 363 -18.98 -21.01 27.32
N PRO A 364 -17.72 -21.46 27.40
CA PRO A 364 -17.41 -22.84 27.04
C PRO A 364 -18.38 -23.70 27.84
N GLN A 365 -19.24 -24.44 27.13
CA GLN A 365 -20.16 -25.38 27.76
C GLN A 365 -19.30 -26.20 28.70
N ALA A 366 -19.50 -26.00 30.01
CA ALA A 366 -18.77 -26.75 31.00
C ALA A 366 -18.98 -28.22 30.61
N GLU A 367 -17.90 -28.98 30.61
CA GLU A 367 -17.85 -30.41 30.37
C GLU A 367 -18.56 -31.16 31.53
N SER A 368 -19.73 -30.66 31.97
CA SER A 368 -20.58 -31.20 33.03
C SER A 368 -21.52 -32.29 32.52
N ASP A 369 -21.57 -32.51 31.21
CA ASP A 369 -22.34 -33.58 30.56
C ASP A 369 -21.44 -34.71 30.05
N ARG A 370 -20.25 -34.91 30.65
CA ARG A 370 -19.66 -36.25 30.63
C ARG A 370 -20.46 -37.09 31.63
N PRO A 371 -21.37 -37.99 31.21
CA PRO A 371 -21.92 -38.96 32.14
C PRO A 371 -20.74 -39.69 32.74
N ALA A 372 -20.65 -39.67 34.06
CA ALA A 372 -19.75 -40.55 34.79
C ALA A 372 -20.05 -41.95 34.27
N THR A 373 -19.14 -42.48 33.45
CA THR A 373 -19.11 -43.90 33.13
C THR A 373 -18.89 -44.59 34.46
N LEU A 374 -20.00 -45.01 35.05
CA LEU A 374 -20.06 -45.98 36.13
C LEU A 374 -19.28 -47.20 35.63
N ASN A 375 -18.01 -47.27 36.03
CA ASN A 375 -17.27 -48.51 36.05
C ASN A 375 -18.02 -49.42 37.02
N GLY A 376 -18.86 -50.29 36.46
CA GLY A 376 -19.36 -51.48 37.14
C GLY A 376 -18.22 -52.49 37.35
N PRO A 377 -18.32 -53.30 38.41
CA PRO A 377 -17.22 -54.14 38.95
C PRO A 377 -16.70 -55.22 38.00
#